data_AF-A0A0N5B0D8-F1
#
_entry.id   AF-A0A0N5B0D8-F1
#
_cell.length_a   1.000
_cell.length_b   1.000
_cell.length_c   1.000
_cell.angle_alpha   90.00
_cell.angle_beta   90.00
_cell.angle_gamma   90.00
#
_symmetry.space_group_name_H-M   'P 1'
#
loop_
_entity.id
_entity.type
_entity.pdbx_description
1 polymer ?
#
loop_
_entity_poly.entity_id
_entity_poly.type
_entity_poly.pdbx_seq_one_letter_code
_entity_poly.pdbx_strand_id
1 'polypeptide(L)'
;MSDTYIDNFEELLKLCDDFMQTAIGVNGNLASSSWLQSLNDYKQFSEDIMKSRSRWQKSQESALSEMQQTQDMLAFEKENISIKEKELSDATEMLQAAKKEFNAALDEERRMLEKINNLSNNLKNAELKFHSKCLEEACKERDRLVELKSLTNNKKTEMERILLELDEFGGKFGKI
;
A
#
# COMPACT_ATOMS: atom_id res chain seq x y z
N MET A 1 -23.35 -3.86 50.66
CA MET A 1 -24.16 -4.67 51.60
C MET A 1 -23.32 -5.88 51.99
N SER A 2 -22.57 -5.84 53.09
CA SER A 2 -21.76 -6.99 53.54
C SER A 2 -21.33 -6.98 55.02
N ASP A 3 -21.44 -5.88 55.74
CA ASP A 3 -20.72 -5.77 57.02
C ASP A 3 -21.45 -6.45 58.20
N THR A 4 -22.76 -6.66 58.12
CA THR A 4 -23.58 -7.14 59.25
C THR A 4 -23.37 -8.62 59.60
N TYR A 5 -22.78 -9.43 58.72
CA TYR A 5 -22.54 -10.86 58.98
C TYR A 5 -21.17 -11.14 59.61
N ILE A 6 -20.22 -10.20 59.51
CA ILE A 6 -18.88 -10.34 60.08
C ILE A 6 -18.94 -10.09 61.59
N ASP A 7 -19.70 -9.07 62.01
CA ASP A 7 -19.87 -8.71 63.42
C ASP A 7 -20.43 -9.87 64.26
N ASN A 8 -21.46 -10.58 63.77
CA ASN A 8 -22.09 -11.67 64.52
C ASN A 8 -21.16 -12.88 64.77
N PHE A 9 -20.18 -13.14 63.91
CA PHE A 9 -19.29 -14.31 64.05
C PHE A 9 -18.12 -14.02 65.00
N GLU A 10 -17.53 -12.82 64.95
CA GLU A 10 -16.55 -12.38 65.97
C GLU A 10 -17.19 -12.25 67.35
N GLU A 11 -18.43 -11.78 67.42
CA GLU A 11 -19.19 -11.66 68.66
C GLU A 11 -19.50 -13.03 69.28
N LEU A 12 -19.81 -14.04 68.46
CA LEU A 12 -19.96 -15.43 68.91
C LEU A 12 -18.66 -16.03 69.49
N LEU A 13 -17.50 -15.68 68.92
CA LEU A 13 -16.19 -16.12 69.44
C LEU A 13 -15.87 -15.46 70.78
N LYS A 14 -16.14 -14.16 70.93
CA LYS A 14 -16.02 -13.45 72.21
C LYS A 14 -16.91 -14.03 73.28
N LEU A 15 -18.18 -14.31 72.95
CA LEU A 15 -19.12 -14.93 73.88
C LEU A 15 -18.63 -16.32 74.33
N CYS A 16 -18.03 -17.12 73.46
CA CYS A 16 -17.41 -18.40 73.86
C CYS A 16 -16.28 -18.19 74.86
N ASP A 17 -15.41 -17.19 74.66
CA ASP A 17 -14.34 -16.85 75.60
C ASP A 17 -14.86 -16.40 76.96
N ASP A 18 -15.83 -15.49 76.97
CA ASP A 18 -16.45 -14.98 78.18
C ASP A 18 -17.12 -16.11 78.97
N PHE A 19 -17.78 -17.04 78.26
CA PHE A 19 -18.46 -18.18 78.87
C PHE A 19 -17.46 -19.20 79.45
N MET A 20 -16.35 -19.50 78.74
CA MET A 20 -15.30 -20.39 79.24
C MET A 20 -14.59 -19.81 80.47
N GLN A 21 -14.22 -18.51 80.43
CA GLN A 21 -13.59 -17.85 81.56
C GLN A 21 -14.51 -17.80 82.79
N THR A 22 -15.80 -17.50 82.57
CA THR A 22 -16.80 -17.50 83.65
C THR A 22 -16.97 -18.89 84.25
N ALA A 23 -17.07 -19.94 83.43
CA ALA A 23 -17.22 -21.32 83.91
C ALA A 23 -16.01 -21.80 84.73
N ILE A 24 -14.78 -21.48 84.31
CA ILE A 24 -13.54 -21.78 85.05
C ILE A 24 -13.49 -20.99 86.38
N GLY A 25 -13.87 -19.71 86.35
CA GLY A 25 -13.88 -18.85 87.54
C GLY A 25 -14.90 -19.26 88.61
N VAL A 26 -16.03 -19.86 88.21
CA VAL A 26 -17.06 -20.37 89.13
C VAL A 26 -16.67 -21.73 89.74
N ASN A 27 -15.95 -22.59 89.01
CA ASN A 27 -15.50 -23.88 89.53
C ASN A 27 -14.21 -24.35 88.85
N GLY A 28 -13.08 -24.26 89.56
CA GLY A 28 -11.77 -24.63 89.03
C GLY A 28 -11.65 -26.08 88.54
N ASN A 29 -12.52 -26.99 88.98
CA ASN A 29 -12.57 -28.37 88.50
C ASN A 29 -13.23 -28.53 87.10
N LEU A 30 -13.85 -27.48 86.56
CA LEU A 30 -14.42 -27.51 85.20
C LEU A 30 -13.36 -27.38 84.10
N ALA A 31 -12.16 -26.89 84.44
CA ALA A 31 -11.05 -26.72 83.50
C ALA A 31 -10.64 -28.03 82.80
N SER A 32 -10.92 -29.19 83.42
CA SER A 32 -10.67 -30.53 82.84
C SER A 32 -11.93 -31.23 82.31
N SER A 33 -13.07 -30.53 82.18
CA SER A 33 -14.29 -31.14 81.66
C SER A 33 -14.24 -31.28 80.13
N SER A 34 -14.76 -32.39 79.62
CA SER A 34 -14.88 -32.66 78.17
C SER A 34 -15.71 -31.63 77.42
N TRP A 35 -16.66 -30.99 78.11
CA TRP A 35 -17.49 -29.91 77.58
C TRP A 35 -16.68 -28.64 77.32
N LEU A 36 -15.83 -28.21 78.27
CA LEU A 36 -14.96 -27.04 78.10
C LEU A 36 -13.91 -27.27 77.01
N GLN A 37 -13.38 -28.50 76.91
CA GLN A 37 -12.49 -28.87 75.82
C GLN A 37 -13.18 -28.74 74.45
N SER A 38 -14.42 -29.23 74.34
CA SER A 38 -15.20 -29.13 73.09
C SER A 38 -15.47 -27.68 72.69
N LEU A 39 -15.71 -26.79 73.67
CA LEU A 39 -15.91 -25.37 73.43
C LEU A 39 -14.61 -24.68 72.98
N ASN A 40 -13.47 -25.04 73.59
CA ASN A 40 -12.16 -24.54 73.21
C ASN A 40 -11.76 -25.01 71.80
N ASP A 41 -12.03 -26.27 71.46
CA ASP A 41 -11.81 -26.82 70.11
C ASP A 41 -12.67 -26.10 69.05
N TYR A 42 -13.93 -25.81 69.37
CA TYR A 42 -14.82 -25.02 68.50
C TYR A 42 -14.28 -23.61 68.25
N LYS A 43 -13.80 -22.93 69.31
CA LYS A 43 -13.18 -21.61 69.20
C LYS A 43 -11.96 -21.65 68.29
N GLN A 44 -11.04 -22.58 68.54
CA GLN A 44 -9.80 -22.73 67.78
C GLN A 44 -10.09 -22.94 66.29
N PHE A 45 -11.03 -23.85 65.97
CA PHE A 45 -11.45 -24.11 64.59
C PHE A 45 -12.10 -22.89 63.93
N SER A 46 -12.90 -22.13 64.67
CA SER A 46 -13.58 -20.93 64.19
C SER A 46 -12.61 -19.76 63.91
N GLU A 47 -11.57 -19.59 64.74
CA GLU A 47 -10.48 -18.65 64.47
C GLU A 47 -9.70 -18.99 63.19
N ASP A 48 -9.48 -20.28 62.93
CA ASP A 48 -8.82 -20.75 61.72
C ASP A 48 -9.69 -20.54 60.46
N ILE A 49 -11.01 -20.74 60.58
CA ILE A 49 -11.98 -20.38 59.52
C ILE A 49 -11.92 -18.88 59.22
N MET A 50 -11.89 -18.02 60.25
CA MET A 50 -11.79 -16.56 60.09
C MET A 50 -10.52 -16.14 59.34
N LYS A 51 -9.36 -16.69 59.73
CA LYS A 51 -8.08 -16.43 59.05
C LYS A 51 -8.12 -16.91 57.60
N SER A 52 -8.69 -18.07 57.34
CA SER A 52 -8.84 -18.63 56.00
C SER A 52 -9.76 -17.76 55.13
N ARG A 53 -10.90 -17.31 55.67
CA ARG A 53 -11.87 -16.45 54.97
C ARG A 53 -11.25 -15.12 54.55
N SER A 54 -10.48 -14.47 55.44
CA SER A 54 -9.77 -13.23 55.11
C SER A 54 -8.79 -13.41 53.95
N ARG A 55 -8.06 -14.53 53.91
CA ARG A 55 -7.15 -14.87 52.80
C ARG A 55 -7.91 -15.12 51.49
N TRP A 56 -9.01 -15.86 51.55
CA TRP A 56 -9.87 -16.13 50.40
C TRP A 56 -10.48 -14.84 49.83
N GLN A 57 -10.95 -13.94 50.70
CA GLN A 57 -11.53 -12.68 50.27
C GLN A 57 -10.50 -11.79 49.56
N LYS A 58 -9.28 -11.66 50.12
CA LYS A 58 -8.19 -10.94 49.45
C LYS A 58 -7.81 -11.57 48.11
N SER A 59 -7.78 -12.91 48.04
CA SER A 59 -7.50 -13.62 46.79
C SER A 59 -8.61 -13.40 45.75
N GLN A 60 -9.87 -13.34 46.17
CA GLN A 60 -11.01 -13.06 45.31
C GLN A 60 -10.97 -11.63 44.78
N GLU A 61 -10.68 -10.64 45.63
CA GLU A 61 -10.52 -9.24 45.24
C GLU A 61 -9.37 -9.07 44.24
N SER A 62 -8.23 -9.74 44.48
CA SER A 62 -7.09 -9.74 43.53
C SER A 62 -7.48 -10.33 42.17
N ALA A 63 -8.13 -11.50 42.17
CA ALA A 63 -8.56 -12.15 40.93
C ALA A 63 -9.61 -11.32 40.16
N LEU A 64 -10.52 -10.64 40.86
CA LEU A 64 -11.48 -9.73 40.25
C LEU A 64 -10.80 -8.52 39.63
N SER A 65 -9.80 -7.94 40.31
CA SER A 65 -8.99 -6.84 39.77
C SER A 65 -8.21 -7.25 38.52
N GLU A 66 -7.56 -8.42 38.55
CA GLU A 66 -6.84 -8.96 37.39
C GLU A 66 -7.78 -9.25 36.21
N MET A 67 -8.97 -9.79 36.50
CA MET A 67 -10.00 -10.01 35.48
C MET A 67 -10.44 -8.69 34.85
N GLN A 68 -10.69 -7.65 35.65
CA GLN A 68 -11.08 -6.33 35.14
C GLN A 68 -9.99 -5.73 34.25
N GLN A 69 -8.73 -5.77 34.69
CA GLN A 69 -7.60 -5.29 33.89
C GLN A 69 -7.48 -6.04 32.56
N THR A 70 -7.68 -7.37 32.59
CA THR A 70 -7.64 -8.19 31.38
C THR A 70 -8.81 -7.86 30.44
N GLN A 71 -9.99 -7.58 30.97
CA GLN A 71 -11.15 -7.14 30.17
C GLN A 71 -10.92 -5.78 29.53
N ASP A 72 -10.34 -4.83 30.27
CA ASP A 72 -10.03 -3.49 29.76
C ASP A 72 -8.97 -3.57 28.64
N MET A 73 -7.93 -4.37 28.83
CA MET A 73 -6.92 -4.64 27.81
C MET A 73 -7.53 -5.30 26.58
N LEU A 74 -8.43 -6.28 26.75
CA LEU A 74 -9.13 -6.92 25.63
C LEU A 74 -10.02 -5.93 24.86
N ALA A 75 -10.70 -5.02 25.56
CA ALA A 75 -11.52 -3.98 24.93
C ALA A 75 -10.65 -3.02 24.10
N PHE A 76 -9.52 -2.58 24.66
CA PHE A 76 -8.54 -1.75 23.96
C PHE A 76 -7.97 -2.43 22.71
N GLU A 77 -7.56 -3.70 22.81
CA GLU A 77 -7.03 -4.43 21.66
C GLU A 77 -8.10 -4.65 20.57
N LYS A 78 -9.37 -4.87 20.95
CA LYS A 78 -10.48 -4.94 19.98
C LYS A 78 -10.67 -3.63 19.23
N GLU A 79 -10.58 -2.50 19.92
CA GLU A 79 -10.65 -1.18 19.29
C GLU A 79 -9.48 -0.96 18.33
N ASN A 80 -8.25 -1.31 18.74
CA ASN A 80 -7.06 -1.24 17.88
C ASN A 80 -7.21 -2.11 16.62
N ILE A 81 -7.70 -3.35 16.76
CA ILE A 81 -7.95 -4.23 15.62
C ILE A 81 -8.96 -3.58 14.66
N SER A 82 -10.06 -3.02 15.19
CA SER A 82 -11.08 -2.36 14.36
C SER A 82 -10.51 -1.15 13.59
N ILE A 83 -9.65 -0.35 14.22
CA ILE A 83 -8.96 0.77 13.55
C ILE A 83 -8.07 0.23 12.42
N LYS A 84 -7.29 -0.83 12.68
CA LYS A 84 -6.40 -1.43 11.68
C LYS A 84 -7.15 -2.07 10.51
N GLU A 85 -8.29 -2.70 10.76
CA GLU A 85 -9.17 -3.23 9.70
C GLU A 85 -9.69 -2.11 8.80
N LYS A 86 -10.07 -0.98 9.38
CA LYS A 86 -10.49 0.19 8.60
C LYS A 86 -9.35 0.77 7.76
N GLU A 87 -8.17 0.98 8.36
CA GLU A 87 -6.98 1.44 7.63
C GLU A 87 -6.62 0.52 6.45
N LEU A 88 -6.75 -0.80 6.63
CA LEU A 88 -6.51 -1.78 5.58
C LEU A 88 -7.56 -1.70 4.46
N SER A 89 -8.83 -1.50 4.81
CA SER A 89 -9.91 -1.30 3.82
C SER A 89 -9.64 -0.05 2.97
N ASP A 90 -9.37 1.09 3.63
CA ASP A 90 -9.08 2.36 2.96
C ASP A 90 -7.86 2.24 2.04
N ALA A 91 -6.78 1.59 2.50
CA ALA A 91 -5.58 1.33 1.70
C ALA A 91 -5.87 0.44 0.48
N THR A 92 -6.78 -0.53 0.61
CA THR A 92 -7.18 -1.41 -0.48
C THR A 92 -7.95 -0.65 -1.55
N GLU A 93 -8.85 0.25 -1.16
CA GLU A 93 -9.58 1.13 -2.09
C GLU A 93 -8.64 2.08 -2.83
N MET A 94 -7.70 2.71 -2.12
CA MET A 94 -6.67 3.55 -2.73
C MET A 94 -5.82 2.78 -3.74
N LEU A 95 -5.41 1.54 -3.42
CA LEU A 95 -4.66 0.69 -4.33
C LEU A 95 -5.46 0.34 -5.59
N GLN A 96 -6.75 0.06 -5.45
CA GLN A 96 -7.63 -0.21 -6.59
C GLN A 96 -7.77 1.02 -7.50
N ALA A 97 -7.92 2.22 -6.92
CA ALA A 97 -7.95 3.47 -7.67
C ALA A 97 -6.63 3.70 -8.42
N ALA A 98 -5.50 3.57 -7.75
CA ALA A 98 -4.17 3.72 -8.36
C ALA A 98 -3.95 2.71 -9.50
N LYS A 99 -4.39 1.45 -9.32
CA LYS A 99 -4.33 0.43 -10.38
C LYS A 99 -5.18 0.79 -11.60
N LYS A 100 -6.36 1.37 -11.39
CA LYS A 100 -7.24 1.82 -12.48
C LYS A 100 -6.59 2.97 -13.26
N GLU A 101 -6.02 3.94 -12.56
CA GLU A 101 -5.29 5.06 -13.19
C GLU A 101 -4.07 4.58 -13.97
N PHE A 102 -3.30 3.65 -13.40
CA PHE A 102 -2.15 3.05 -14.09
C PHE A 102 -2.55 2.34 -15.39
N ASN A 103 -3.62 1.55 -15.37
CA ASN A 103 -4.12 0.89 -16.58
C ASN A 103 -4.59 1.91 -17.63
N ALA A 104 -5.26 2.99 -17.21
CA ALA A 104 -5.66 4.06 -18.13
C ALA A 104 -4.44 4.76 -18.77
N ALA A 105 -3.36 4.96 -17.99
CA ALA A 105 -2.12 5.52 -18.51
C ALA A 105 -1.44 4.58 -19.52
N LEU A 106 -1.45 3.26 -19.30
CA LEU A 106 -0.94 2.27 -20.25
C LEU A 106 -1.74 2.25 -21.56
N ASP A 107 -3.07 2.36 -21.47
CA ASP A 107 -3.92 2.42 -22.66
C ASP A 107 -3.65 3.70 -23.48
N GLU A 108 -3.46 4.83 -22.81
CA GLU A 108 -3.09 6.08 -23.49
C GLU A 108 -1.68 6.02 -24.09
N GLU A 109 -0.71 5.40 -23.41
CA GLU A 109 0.63 5.17 -23.95
C GLU A 109 0.56 4.37 -25.27
N ARG A 110 -0.20 3.26 -25.29
CA ARG A 110 -0.41 2.45 -26.49
C ARG A 110 -1.03 3.27 -27.61
N ARG A 111 -2.08 4.04 -27.31
CA ARG A 111 -2.74 4.92 -28.29
C ARG A 111 -1.78 5.96 -28.87
N MET A 112 -0.91 6.52 -28.04
CA MET A 112 0.10 7.49 -28.47
C MET A 112 1.19 6.85 -29.34
N LEU A 113 1.65 5.65 -29.00
CA LEU A 113 2.60 4.88 -29.82
C LEU A 113 2.00 4.54 -31.20
N GLU A 114 0.75 4.11 -31.26
CA GLU A 114 0.04 3.88 -32.54
C GLU A 114 -0.03 5.16 -33.37
N LYS A 115 -0.34 6.29 -32.74
CA LYS A 115 -0.40 7.60 -33.41
C LYS A 115 0.97 8.01 -33.96
N ILE A 116 2.04 7.83 -33.18
CA ILE A 116 3.42 8.12 -33.62
C ILE A 116 3.79 7.25 -34.82
N ASN A 117 3.50 5.95 -34.77
CA ASN A 117 3.77 5.04 -35.87
C ASN A 117 3.01 5.44 -37.15
N ASN A 118 1.74 5.82 -37.03
CA ASN A 118 0.93 6.29 -38.15
C ASN A 118 1.49 7.60 -38.75
N LEU A 119 1.88 8.56 -37.90
CA LEU A 119 2.48 9.81 -38.35
C LEU A 119 3.83 9.58 -39.04
N SER A 120 4.67 8.70 -38.47
CA SER A 120 5.96 8.33 -39.06
C SER A 120 5.78 7.69 -40.44
N ASN A 121 4.82 6.79 -40.60
CA ASN A 121 4.51 6.16 -41.89
C ASN A 121 3.99 7.18 -42.91
N ASN A 122 3.10 8.09 -42.48
CA ASN A 122 2.59 9.15 -43.34
C ASN A 122 3.70 10.10 -43.80
N LEU A 123 4.60 10.49 -42.90
CA LEU A 123 5.75 11.34 -43.22
C LEU A 123 6.66 10.66 -44.25
N LYS A 124 7.06 9.40 -43.98
CA LYS A 124 7.90 8.63 -44.91
C LYS A 124 7.27 8.51 -46.30
N ASN A 125 5.97 8.28 -46.37
CA ASN A 125 5.24 8.22 -47.64
C ASN A 125 5.20 9.59 -48.35
N ALA A 126 5.04 10.68 -47.61
CA ALA A 126 5.07 12.03 -48.17
C ALA A 126 6.46 12.40 -48.70
N GLU A 127 7.52 12.11 -47.94
CA GLU A 127 8.91 12.30 -48.36
C GLU A 127 9.23 11.49 -49.62
N LEU A 128 8.85 10.20 -49.66
CA LEU A 128 9.09 9.36 -50.82
C LEU A 128 8.38 9.87 -52.07
N LYS A 129 7.14 10.33 -51.94
CA LYS A 129 6.39 10.96 -53.05
C LYS A 129 7.06 12.25 -53.51
N PHE A 130 7.48 13.10 -52.59
CA PHE A 130 8.16 14.34 -52.89
C PHE A 130 9.48 14.09 -53.64
N HIS A 131 10.35 13.24 -53.10
CA HIS A 131 11.63 12.91 -53.73
C HIS A 131 11.47 12.25 -55.10
N SER A 132 10.49 11.35 -55.25
CA SER A 132 10.20 10.72 -56.54
C SER A 132 9.79 11.75 -57.60
N LYS A 133 8.93 12.70 -57.23
CA LYS A 133 8.50 13.77 -58.13
C LYS A 133 9.67 14.69 -58.52
N CYS A 134 10.48 15.12 -57.54
CA CYS A 134 11.66 15.94 -57.82
C CYS A 134 12.67 15.22 -58.72
N LEU A 135 12.87 13.92 -58.52
CA LEU A 135 13.76 13.11 -59.36
C LEU A 135 13.22 13.00 -60.80
N GLU A 136 11.91 12.83 -60.96
CA GLU A 136 11.27 12.78 -62.28
C GLU A 136 11.43 14.11 -63.03
N GLU A 137 11.20 15.24 -62.36
CA GLU A 137 11.40 16.58 -62.92
C GLU A 137 12.87 16.82 -63.29
N ALA A 138 13.80 16.43 -62.42
CA ALA A 138 15.25 16.53 -62.70
C ALA A 138 15.68 15.67 -63.90
N CYS A 139 15.11 14.46 -64.06
CA CYS A 139 15.37 13.62 -65.21
C CYS A 139 14.87 14.26 -66.51
N LYS A 140 13.64 14.82 -66.50
CA LYS A 140 13.08 15.52 -67.66
C LYS A 140 13.93 16.71 -68.08
N GLU A 141 14.38 17.51 -67.12
CA GLU A 141 15.23 18.67 -67.41
C GLU A 141 16.61 18.26 -67.92
N ARG A 142 17.21 17.21 -67.34
CA ARG A 142 18.46 16.62 -67.86
C ARG A 142 18.30 16.19 -69.32
N ASP A 143 17.24 15.47 -69.65
CA ASP A 143 17.01 14.96 -71.01
C ASP A 143 16.83 16.11 -72.00
N ARG A 144 16.11 17.17 -71.61
CA ARG A 144 16.01 18.42 -72.38
C ARG A 144 17.36 19.09 -72.61
N LEU A 145 18.20 19.17 -71.58
CA LEU A 145 19.55 19.74 -71.69
C LEU A 145 20.44 18.91 -72.62
N VAL A 146 20.32 17.58 -72.60
CA VAL A 146 21.03 16.68 -73.52
C VAL A 146 20.59 16.93 -74.97
N GLU A 147 19.29 17.06 -75.22
CA GLU A 147 18.73 17.37 -76.54
C GLU A 147 19.21 18.74 -77.05
N LEU A 148 19.13 19.78 -76.21
CA LEU A 148 19.62 21.12 -76.54
C LEU A 148 21.11 21.10 -76.86
N LYS A 149 21.93 20.40 -76.06
CA LYS A 149 23.36 20.25 -76.33
C LYS A 149 23.62 19.58 -77.68
N SER A 150 22.86 18.55 -78.03
CA SER A 150 22.94 17.88 -79.34
C SER A 150 22.61 18.85 -80.48
N LEU A 151 21.51 19.59 -80.37
CA LEU A 151 21.10 20.61 -81.35
C LEU A 151 22.15 21.70 -81.52
N THR A 152 22.70 22.22 -80.41
CA THR A 152 23.77 23.22 -80.44
C THR A 152 25.02 22.67 -81.12
N ASN A 153 25.42 21.44 -80.82
CA ASN A 153 26.56 20.79 -81.50
C ASN A 153 26.31 20.64 -83.00
N ASN A 154 25.13 20.17 -83.40
CA ASN A 154 24.77 20.04 -84.82
C ASN A 154 24.81 21.39 -85.55
N LYS A 155 24.31 22.46 -84.92
CA LYS A 155 24.37 23.83 -85.47
C LYS A 155 25.80 24.36 -85.53
N LYS A 156 26.64 24.05 -84.55
CA LYS A 156 28.07 24.37 -84.56
C LYS A 156 28.78 23.69 -85.74
N THR A 157 28.59 22.39 -85.91
CA THR A 157 29.15 21.63 -87.05
C THR A 157 28.67 22.18 -88.40
N GLU A 158 27.38 22.52 -88.51
CA GLU A 158 26.82 23.10 -89.73
C GLU A 158 27.41 24.47 -90.04
N MET A 159 27.58 25.33 -89.03
CA MET A 159 28.23 26.62 -89.19
C MET A 159 29.71 26.47 -89.59
N GLU A 160 30.44 25.53 -88.97
CA GLU A 160 31.82 25.20 -89.35
C GLU A 160 31.91 24.74 -90.81
N ARG A 161 30.94 23.94 -91.28
CA ARG A 161 30.83 23.53 -92.69
C ARG A 161 30.61 24.72 -93.62
N ILE A 162 29.65 25.61 -93.30
CA ILE A 162 29.37 26.81 -94.11
C ILE A 162 30.59 27.74 -94.16
N LEU A 163 31.30 27.92 -93.05
CA LEU A 163 32.52 28.73 -93.01
C LEU A 163 33.62 28.14 -93.92
N LEU A 164 33.83 26.83 -93.89
CA LEU A 164 34.76 26.15 -94.81
C LEU A 164 34.37 26.35 -96.28
N GLU A 165 33.09 26.21 -96.62
CA GLU A 165 32.59 26.44 -97.98
C GLU A 165 32.80 27.89 -98.45
N LEU A 166 32.63 28.87 -97.55
CA LEU A 166 32.87 30.29 -97.84
C LEU A 166 34.36 30.58 -98.05
N ASP A 167 35.25 29.99 -97.24
CA ASP A 167 36.71 30.12 -97.39
C ASP A 167 37.17 29.53 -98.74
N GLU A 168 36.64 28.37 -99.13
CA GLU A 168 36.91 27.76 -100.44
C GLU A 168 36.42 28.63 -101.61
N PHE A 169 35.28 29.30 -101.46
CA PHE A 169 34.74 30.22 -102.46
C PHE A 169 35.56 31.51 -102.57
N GLY A 170 35.96 32.11 -101.45
CA GLY A 170 36.85 33.27 -101.42
C GLY A 170 38.22 33.01 -102.05
N GLY A 171 38.77 31.80 -101.87
CA GLY A 171 40.00 31.35 -102.52
C GLY A 171 39.93 31.23 -104.05
N LYS A 172 38.71 31.13 -104.63
CA LYS A 172 38.50 31.16 -106.08
C LYS A 172 38.41 32.58 -106.65
N PHE A 173 38.02 33.58 -105.85
CA PHE A 173 37.97 34.99 -106.26
C PHE A 173 39.29 35.74 -106.04
N GLY A 174 40.15 35.28 -105.12
CA GLY A 174 41.49 35.85 -104.89
C GLY A 174 42.59 35.41 -105.88
N LYS A 175 42.24 34.69 -106.96
CA LYS A 175 43.17 34.22 -108.02
C LYS A 175 42.89 34.83 -109.40
N ILE A 176 42.07 35.89 -109.47
CA ILE A 176 41.90 36.76 -110.64
C ILE A 176 42.59 38.08 -110.33
#